data_AF-A0A2L2YJP6-F1
#
_entry.id   AF-A0A2L2YJP6-F1
#
_cell.length_a   1.000
_cell.length_b   1.000
_cell.length_c   1.000
_cell.angle_alpha   90.00
_cell.angle_beta   90.00
_cell.angle_gamma   90.00
#
_symmetry.space_group_name_H-M   'P 1'
#
loop_
_entity.id
_entity.type
_entity.pdbx_description
1 polymer ?
#
loop_
_entity_poly.entity_id
_entity_poly.type
_entity_poly.pdbx_seq_one_letter_code
_entity_poly.pdbx_strand_id
1 'polypeptide(L)'
;MKQVFEEMKALYEENQIDVNASITSEMQYHAAVQLRHAVLLRNQRCILAYLYNRLQMIRDIRWGFGAILPPEVRACLSESEVNWFSSYNRNIASYMSSIGGVGVDLFTNLQPPKSLYIQVRCLSEYGDFETSDGNTVVLTKKQYSFLTEKRL
;
A
#
# COMPACT_ATOMS: atom_id res chain seq x y z
N MET A 1 -9.57 -14.60 -6.54
CA MET A 1 -9.99 -13.46 -7.38
C MET A 1 -10.23 -13.88 -8.83
N LYS A 2 -9.31 -14.62 -9.50
CA LYS A 2 -9.53 -15.13 -10.87
C LYS A 2 -10.85 -15.91 -11.02
N GLN A 3 -11.09 -16.88 -10.13
CA GLN A 3 -12.34 -17.65 -10.08
C GLN A 3 -13.60 -16.78 -9.93
N VAL A 4 -13.53 -15.71 -9.11
CA VAL A 4 -14.67 -14.79 -8.94
C VAL A 4 -14.93 -14.00 -10.23
N PHE A 5 -13.88 -13.60 -10.95
CA PHE A 5 -14.05 -12.95 -12.25
C PHE A 5 -14.61 -13.91 -13.32
N GLU A 6 -14.20 -15.18 -13.31
CA GLU A 6 -14.77 -16.22 -14.17
C GLU A 6 -16.26 -16.43 -13.88
N GLU A 7 -16.64 -16.53 -12.60
CA GLU A 7 -18.03 -16.63 -12.16
C GLU A 7 -18.85 -15.40 -12.57
N MET A 8 -18.33 -14.19 -12.31
CA MET A 8 -19.00 -12.95 -12.71
C MET A 8 -19.20 -12.87 -14.23
N LYS A 9 -18.24 -13.34 -15.02
CA LYS A 9 -18.35 -13.39 -16.47
C LYS A 9 -19.44 -14.37 -16.92
N ALA A 10 -19.46 -15.58 -16.36
CA ALA A 10 -20.49 -16.57 -16.66
C ALA A 10 -21.90 -16.06 -16.29
N LEU A 11 -22.07 -15.51 -15.09
CA LEU A 11 -23.33 -14.92 -14.65
C LEU A 11 -23.77 -13.75 -15.54
N TYR A 12 -22.83 -12.93 -16.00
CA TYR A 12 -23.13 -11.84 -16.93
C TYR A 12 -23.61 -12.36 -18.28
N GLU A 13 -22.93 -13.36 -18.85
CA GLU A 13 -23.30 -13.96 -20.14
C GLU A 13 -24.70 -14.62 -20.08
N GLU A 14 -24.99 -15.41 -19.04
CA GLU A 14 -26.34 -15.98 -18.83
C GLU A 14 -27.40 -14.88 -18.67
N ASN A 15 -27.08 -13.82 -17.91
CA ASN A 15 -28.02 -12.74 -17.70
C ASN A 15 -28.36 -12.00 -19.01
N GLN A 16 -27.40 -11.86 -19.93
CA GLN A 16 -27.65 -11.27 -21.24
C GLN A 16 -28.59 -12.13 -22.10
N ILE A 17 -28.45 -13.46 -22.04
CA ILE A 17 -29.34 -14.38 -22.77
C ILE A 17 -30.78 -14.22 -22.29
N ASP A 18 -30.99 -14.25 -20.97
CA ASP A 18 -32.33 -14.16 -20.38
C ASP A 18 -32.97 -12.78 -20.56
N VAL A 19 -32.17 -11.71 -20.51
CA VAL A 19 -32.63 -10.34 -20.84
C VAL A 19 -33.11 -10.28 -22.30
N ASN A 20 -32.33 -10.81 -23.24
CA ASN A 20 -32.73 -10.83 -24.65
C ASN A 20 -33.98 -11.68 -24.90
N ALA A 21 -34.14 -12.80 -24.18
CA ALA A 21 -35.33 -13.65 -24.27
C ALA A 21 -36.58 -12.99 -23.66
N SER A 22 -36.42 -12.17 -22.61
CA SER A 22 -37.52 -11.46 -21.94
C SER A 22 -38.22 -10.41 -22.82
N ILE A 23 -37.55 -9.92 -23.87
CA ILE A 23 -38.15 -9.02 -24.88
C ILE A 23 -39.34 -9.69 -25.59
N THR A 24 -39.34 -11.03 -25.67
CA THR A 24 -40.38 -11.84 -26.35
C THR A 24 -41.42 -12.40 -25.38
N SER A 25 -41.15 -12.45 -24.06
CA SER A 25 -42.07 -12.99 -23.05
C SER A 25 -41.85 -12.34 -21.67
N GLU A 26 -42.90 -11.69 -21.15
CA GLU A 26 -42.75 -10.56 -20.22
C GLU A 26 -42.62 -10.88 -18.71
N MET A 27 -42.70 -12.13 -18.24
CA MET A 27 -42.74 -12.38 -16.76
C MET A 27 -41.85 -13.49 -16.21
N GLN A 28 -41.40 -14.47 -17.00
CA GLN A 28 -40.69 -15.64 -16.43
C GLN A 28 -39.26 -15.34 -15.96
N TYR A 29 -38.57 -14.37 -16.56
CA TYR A 29 -37.13 -14.18 -16.36
C TYR A 29 -36.75 -13.04 -15.41
N HIS A 30 -37.71 -12.18 -15.01
CA HIS A 30 -37.40 -10.98 -14.22
C HIS A 30 -36.74 -11.27 -12.88
N ALA A 31 -37.24 -12.27 -12.13
CA ALA A 31 -36.68 -12.63 -10.83
C ALA A 31 -35.24 -13.15 -10.94
N ALA A 32 -34.97 -13.99 -11.94
CA ALA A 32 -33.64 -14.54 -12.19
C ALA A 32 -32.64 -13.45 -12.59
N VAL A 33 -33.06 -12.52 -13.47
CA VAL A 33 -32.24 -11.38 -13.89
C VAL A 33 -31.90 -10.47 -12.71
N GLN A 34 -32.89 -10.13 -11.87
CA GLN A 34 -32.66 -9.31 -10.68
C GLN A 34 -31.73 -10.00 -9.68
N LEU A 35 -31.89 -11.31 -9.47
CA LEU A 35 -31.01 -12.08 -8.60
C LEU A 35 -29.56 -12.08 -9.11
N ARG A 36 -29.33 -12.42 -10.39
CA ARG A 36 -27.99 -12.42 -10.99
C ARG A 36 -27.36 -11.02 -10.93
N HIS A 37 -28.14 -9.97 -11.20
CA HIS A 37 -27.67 -8.59 -11.09
C HIS A 37 -27.24 -8.24 -9.66
N ALA A 38 -28.03 -8.60 -8.65
CA ALA A 38 -27.69 -8.38 -7.24
C ALA A 38 -26.42 -9.13 -6.82
N VAL A 39 -26.23 -10.37 -7.30
CA VAL A 39 -25.01 -11.17 -7.06
C VAL A 39 -23.78 -10.50 -7.69
N LEU A 40 -23.88 -10.03 -8.94
CA LEU A 40 -22.79 -9.31 -9.60
C LEU A 40 -22.37 -8.06 -8.82
N LEU A 41 -23.34 -7.25 -8.37
CA LEU A 41 -23.07 -6.07 -7.56
C LEU A 41 -22.44 -6.42 -6.21
N ARG A 42 -22.88 -7.52 -5.57
CA ARG A 42 -22.27 -8.02 -4.34
C ARG A 42 -20.80 -8.41 -4.57
N ASN A 43 -20.53 -9.20 -5.61
CA ASN A 43 -19.17 -9.64 -5.94
C ASN A 43 -18.27 -8.44 -6.27
N GLN A 44 -18.77 -7.45 -7.03
CA GLN A 44 -18.05 -6.21 -7.30
C GLN A 44 -17.66 -5.47 -6.01
N ARG A 45 -18.61 -5.30 -5.07
CA ARG A 45 -18.35 -4.64 -3.78
C ARG A 45 -17.32 -5.41 -2.95
N CYS A 46 -17.41 -6.72 -2.89
CA CYS A 46 -16.46 -7.56 -2.15
C CYS A 46 -15.04 -7.47 -2.74
N ILE A 47 -14.90 -7.51 -4.06
CA ILE A 47 -13.61 -7.35 -4.74
C ILE A 47 -13.02 -5.96 -4.47
N LEU A 48 -13.84 -4.91 -4.61
CA LEU A 48 -13.40 -3.54 -4.36
C LEU A 48 -12.94 -3.35 -2.91
N ALA A 49 -13.70 -3.86 -1.93
CA ALA A 49 -13.33 -3.80 -0.52
C ALA A 49 -12.01 -4.52 -0.24
N TYR A 50 -11.80 -5.70 -0.81
CA TYR A 50 -10.55 -6.45 -0.68
C TYR A 50 -9.37 -5.69 -1.28
N LEU A 51 -9.49 -5.19 -2.52
CA LEU A 51 -8.45 -4.42 -3.19
C LEU A 51 -8.13 -3.13 -2.44
N TYR A 52 -9.17 -2.42 -1.97
CA TYR A 52 -9.00 -1.21 -1.18
C TYR A 52 -8.25 -1.48 0.11
N ASN A 53 -8.65 -2.50 0.88
CA ASN A 53 -7.96 -2.87 2.12
C ASN A 53 -6.49 -3.21 1.87
N ARG A 54 -6.18 -3.96 0.80
CA ARG A 54 -4.79 -4.23 0.41
C ARG A 54 -4.01 -2.96 0.12
N LEU A 55 -4.58 -2.02 -0.63
CA LEU A 55 -3.94 -0.73 -0.90
C LEU A 55 -3.72 0.09 0.36
N GLN A 56 -4.64 0.06 1.32
CA GLN A 56 -4.44 0.70 2.63
C GLN A 56 -3.25 0.08 3.36
N MET A 57 -3.15 -1.26 3.41
CA MET A 57 -2.00 -1.93 4.03
C MET A 57 -0.67 -1.56 3.34
N ILE A 58 -0.64 -1.50 2.01
CA ILE A 58 0.55 -1.10 1.26
C ILE A 58 0.94 0.35 1.56
N ARG A 59 -0.05 1.24 1.67
CA ARG A 59 0.18 2.62 2.11
C ARG A 59 0.78 2.64 3.51
N ASP A 60 0.23 1.88 4.45
CA ASP A 60 0.69 1.90 5.84
C ASP A 60 2.11 1.33 5.95
N ILE A 61 2.47 0.33 5.13
CA ILE A 61 3.85 -0.15 4.98
C ILE A 61 4.78 0.99 4.54
N ARG A 62 4.37 1.86 3.61
CA ARG A 62 5.17 3.03 3.20
C ARG A 62 5.45 3.98 4.38
N TRP A 63 4.48 4.16 5.27
CA TRP A 63 4.62 5.02 6.45
C TRP A 63 5.39 4.35 7.59
N GLY A 64 5.42 3.01 7.65
CA GLY A 64 6.17 2.26 8.66
C GLY A 64 7.64 1.96 8.29
N PHE A 65 7.91 1.55 7.05
CA PHE A 65 9.24 1.08 6.60
C PHE A 65 9.98 2.07 5.69
N GLY A 66 9.30 3.10 5.18
CA GLY A 66 9.89 4.05 4.26
C GLY A 66 9.76 3.67 2.78
N ALA A 67 10.53 4.34 1.91
CA ALA A 67 10.41 4.22 0.45
C ALA A 67 10.93 2.89 -0.11
N ILE A 68 11.75 2.15 0.65
CA ILE A 68 12.36 0.89 0.23
C ILE A 68 11.63 -0.25 0.94
N LEU A 69 11.06 -1.15 0.14
CA LEU A 69 10.37 -2.33 0.66
C LEU A 69 11.36 -3.48 0.89
N PRO A 70 11.24 -4.23 1.99
CA PRO A 70 11.93 -5.50 2.17
C PRO A 70 11.62 -6.48 1.03
N PRO A 71 12.58 -7.31 0.58
CA PRO A 71 12.40 -8.26 -0.51
C PRO A 71 11.21 -9.21 -0.29
N GLU A 72 10.99 -9.62 0.96
CA GLU A 72 9.93 -10.56 1.35
C GLU A 72 8.56 -9.93 1.12
N VAL A 73 8.39 -8.66 1.49
CA VAL A 73 7.15 -7.90 1.27
C VAL A 73 6.94 -7.65 -0.21
N ARG A 74 8.01 -7.31 -0.94
CA ARG A 74 7.95 -7.07 -2.38
C ARG A 74 7.51 -8.30 -3.16
N ALA A 75 7.93 -9.49 -2.74
CA ALA A 75 7.52 -10.76 -3.35
C ALA A 75 6.02 -11.07 -3.18
N CYS A 76 5.34 -10.47 -2.19
CA CYS A 76 3.91 -10.64 -1.96
C CYS A 76 3.02 -9.67 -2.75
N LEU A 77 3.61 -8.71 -3.48
CA LEU A 77 2.89 -7.69 -4.25
C LEU A 77 2.71 -8.13 -5.69
N SER A 78 1.55 -7.82 -6.27
CA SER A 78 1.38 -7.92 -7.73
C SER A 78 2.13 -6.79 -8.45
N GLU A 79 2.41 -6.98 -9.74
CA GLU A 79 3.04 -5.94 -10.57
C GLU A 79 2.26 -4.61 -10.55
N SER A 80 0.93 -4.69 -10.60
CA SER A 80 0.05 -3.53 -10.48
C SER A 80 0.19 -2.81 -9.13
N GLU A 81 0.35 -3.55 -8.03
CA GLU A 81 0.55 -2.99 -6.69
C GLU A 81 1.94 -2.35 -6.56
N VAL A 82 2.98 -2.93 -7.18
CA VAL A 82 4.32 -2.33 -7.22
C VAL A 82 4.30 -1.01 -8.00
N ASN A 83 3.61 -0.97 -9.14
CA ASN A 83 3.44 0.25 -9.93
C ASN A 83 2.65 1.33 -9.18
N TRP A 84 1.61 0.93 -8.46
CA TRP A 84 0.87 1.83 -7.57
C TRP A 84 1.76 2.39 -6.45
N PHE A 85 2.54 1.54 -5.77
CA PHE A 85 3.46 1.95 -4.71
C PHE A 85 4.51 2.95 -5.22
N SER A 86 5.05 2.70 -6.41
CA SER A 86 6.03 3.58 -7.06
C SER A 86 5.42 4.95 -7.40
N SER A 87 4.17 4.95 -7.87
CA SER A 87 3.42 6.18 -8.15
C SER A 87 3.11 6.95 -6.86
N TYR A 88 2.73 6.25 -5.80
CA TYR A 88 2.49 6.84 -4.48
C TYR A 88 3.76 7.48 -3.91
N ASN A 89 4.91 6.80 -4.04
CA ASN A 89 6.22 7.33 -3.65
C ASN A 89 6.58 8.64 -4.36
N ARG A 90 6.32 8.71 -5.68
CA ARG A 90 6.54 9.94 -6.44
C ARG A 90 5.63 11.08 -5.97
N ASN A 91 4.36 10.78 -5.71
CA ASN A 91 3.40 11.78 -5.25
C ASN A 91 3.76 12.35 -3.88
N ILE A 92 4.16 11.49 -2.93
CA ILE A 92 4.57 11.95 -1.60
C ILE A 92 5.89 12.72 -1.65
N ALA A 93 6.84 12.32 -2.49
CA ALA A 93 8.08 13.08 -2.71
C ALA A 93 7.80 14.47 -3.26
N SER A 94 6.90 14.58 -4.25
CA SER A 94 6.47 15.86 -4.79
C SER A 94 5.79 16.73 -3.74
N TYR A 95 5.00 16.13 -2.85
CA TYR A 95 4.34 16.86 -1.77
C TYR A 95 5.34 17.33 -0.71
N MET A 96 6.28 16.47 -0.29
CA MET A 96 7.33 16.84 0.66
C MET A 96 8.20 17.98 0.14
N SER A 97 8.46 18.03 -1.17
CA SER A 97 9.21 19.12 -1.78
C SER A 97 8.41 20.42 -1.93
N SER A 98 7.07 20.37 -1.96
CA SER A 98 6.24 21.56 -2.17
C SER A 98 5.90 22.28 -0.87
N ILE A 99 6.05 21.62 0.27
CA ILE A 99 5.75 22.17 1.60
C ILE A 99 7.00 22.78 2.25
N GLY A 100 6.88 24.04 2.70
CA GLY A 100 8.02 24.79 3.27
C GLY A 100 9.05 25.17 2.21
N GLY A 101 9.71 26.33 2.38
CA GLY A 101 10.64 26.85 1.36
C GLY A 101 11.84 25.93 1.02
N VAL A 102 12.11 24.92 1.84
CA VAL A 102 13.22 23.95 1.70
C VAL A 102 12.72 22.50 1.57
N GLY A 103 11.40 22.27 1.57
CA GLY A 103 10.82 20.94 1.70
C GLY A 103 10.77 20.46 3.16
N VAL A 104 9.81 19.58 3.48
CA VAL A 104 9.68 18.94 4.80
C VAL A 104 9.55 17.44 4.63
N ASP A 105 10.36 16.69 5.37
CA ASP A 105 10.27 15.23 5.42
C ASP A 105 9.22 14.80 6.44
N LEU A 106 8.12 14.26 5.94
CA LEU A 106 6.96 13.82 6.74
C LEU A 106 7.18 12.50 7.47
N PHE A 107 8.23 11.75 7.14
CA PHE A 107 8.51 10.45 7.75
C PHE A 107 9.40 10.56 8.99
N THR A 108 9.98 11.73 9.23
CA THR A 108 10.86 11.98 10.37
C THR A 108 10.10 12.63 11.53
N ASN A 109 10.61 12.48 12.75
CA ASN A 109 10.10 13.19 13.95
C ASN A 109 8.63 12.88 14.32
N LEU A 110 8.17 11.63 14.11
CA LEU A 110 6.82 11.19 14.50
C LEU A 110 6.59 11.19 16.02
N GLN A 111 7.67 11.23 16.80
CA GLN A 111 7.64 11.31 18.26
C GLN A 111 8.24 12.64 18.71
N PRO A 112 7.71 13.23 19.81
CA PRO A 112 8.29 14.45 20.35
C PRO A 112 9.73 14.19 20.83
N PRO A 113 10.68 15.09 20.51
CA PRO A 113 12.08 14.92 20.90
C PRO A 113 12.22 14.97 22.42
N LYS A 114 13.04 14.06 22.97
CA LYS A 114 13.26 13.95 24.42
C LYS A 114 14.63 14.48 24.84
N SER A 115 15.63 14.37 23.99
CA SER A 115 17.01 14.76 24.29
C SER A 115 17.79 14.96 23.01
N LEU A 116 18.64 15.99 22.96
CA LEU A 116 19.47 16.28 21.79
C LEU A 116 20.39 15.11 21.40
N TYR A 117 20.88 14.36 22.39
CA TYR A 117 21.72 13.18 22.20
C TYR A 117 21.05 11.94 22.78
N ILE A 118 21.20 10.84 22.06
CA ILE A 118 20.69 9.52 22.45
C ILE A 118 21.79 8.46 22.32
N GLN A 119 21.79 7.50 23.25
CA GLN A 119 22.68 6.35 23.20
C GLN A 119 21.97 5.21 22.47
N VAL A 120 22.55 4.73 21.37
CA VAL A 120 22.04 3.60 20.61
C VAL A 120 22.97 2.40 20.73
N ARG A 121 22.40 1.20 20.65
CA ARG A 121 23.17 -0.06 20.60
C ARG A 121 22.96 -0.72 19.25
N CYS A 122 24.05 -1.01 18.56
CA CYS A 122 23.99 -1.66 17.25
C CYS A 122 23.65 -3.14 17.38
N LEU A 123 22.60 -3.60 16.68
CA LEU A 123 22.19 -5.00 16.67
C LEU A 123 22.93 -5.82 15.61
N SER A 124 23.25 -5.19 14.49
CA SER A 124 23.99 -5.73 13.35
C SER A 124 25.15 -4.82 13.00
N GLU A 125 26.14 -5.39 12.31
CA GLU A 125 27.26 -4.62 11.76
C GLU A 125 26.77 -3.90 10.50
N TYR A 126 26.97 -2.58 10.46
CA TYR A 126 26.55 -1.73 9.35
C TYR A 126 27.74 -1.02 8.67
N GLY A 127 28.87 -0.92 9.37
CA GLY A 127 30.05 -0.20 8.88
C GLY A 127 29.91 1.31 9.10
N ASP A 128 30.20 2.09 8.07
CA ASP A 128 30.21 3.54 8.12
C ASP A 128 28.80 4.12 7.98
N PHE A 129 28.32 4.80 9.04
CA PHE A 129 27.04 5.49 9.05
C PHE A 129 27.24 7.01 9.01
N GLU A 130 26.74 7.66 7.97
CA GLU A 130 26.79 9.12 7.84
C GLU A 130 25.62 9.78 8.58
N THR A 131 25.94 10.65 9.53
CA THR A 131 24.96 11.50 10.20
C THR A 131 24.67 12.76 9.39
N SER A 132 23.51 13.39 9.63
CA SER A 132 23.10 14.63 8.96
C SER A 132 24.06 15.80 9.12
N ASP A 133 24.91 15.74 10.15
CA ASP A 133 25.91 16.76 10.46
C ASP A 133 27.23 16.54 9.69
N GLY A 134 27.29 15.51 8.83
CA GLY A 134 28.46 15.16 8.02
C GLY A 134 29.50 14.31 8.76
N ASN A 135 29.20 13.85 9.98
CA ASN A 135 30.09 12.98 10.73
C ASN A 135 29.81 11.51 10.39
N THR A 136 30.87 10.74 10.14
CA THR A 136 30.79 9.29 9.94
C THR A 136 31.02 8.58 11.26
N VAL A 137 30.10 7.69 11.65
CA VAL A 137 30.19 6.86 12.85
C VAL A 137 30.25 5.40 12.44
N VAL A 138 31.26 4.67 12.90
CA VAL A 138 31.38 3.23 12.65
C VAL A 138 30.44 2.48 13.60
N LEU A 139 29.49 1.74 13.03
CA LEU A 139 28.50 0.96 13.78
C LEU A 139 28.91 -0.52 13.80
N THR A 140 29.62 -0.91 14.85
CA THR A 140 30.02 -2.31 15.12
C THR A 140 28.99 -3.03 15.98
N LYS A 141 28.77 -4.32 15.72
CA LYS A 141 27.77 -5.14 16.41
C LYS A 141 27.97 -5.15 17.94
N LYS A 142 26.88 -4.98 18.69
CA LYS A 142 26.80 -4.93 20.17
C LYS A 142 27.51 -3.73 20.84
N GLN A 143 28.10 -2.80 20.09
CA GLN A 143 28.69 -1.58 20.63
C GLN A 143 27.62 -0.49 20.87
N TYR A 144 27.90 0.40 21.83
CA TYR A 144 27.10 1.58 22.10
C TYR A 144 27.73 2.81 21.44
N SER A 145 26.91 3.62 20.76
CA SER A 145 27.31 4.87 20.11
C SER A 145 26.34 5.98 20.51
N PHE A 146 26.84 7.22 20.62
CA PHE A 146 26.02 8.41 20.87
C PHE A 146 25.72 9.10 19.55
N LEU A 147 24.44 9.35 19.27
CA LEU A 147 23.98 10.02 18.05
C LEU A 147 23.06 11.20 18.40
N THR A 148 22.99 12.18 17.51
CA THR A 148 22.05 13.30 17.61
C THR A 148 20.65 12.83 17.19
N GLU A 149 19.61 13.22 17.93
CA GLU A 149 18.22 12.77 17.69
C GLU A 149 17.62 13.34 16.39
N LYS A 150 18.24 14.36 15.78
CA LYS A 150 17.69 15.12 14.64
C LYS A 150 17.40 14.27 13.39
N ARG A 151 17.90 13.03 13.30
CA ARG A 151 17.71 12.17 12.12
C ARG A 151 18.05 10.69 12.35
N LEU A 152 17.50 10.07 13.40
CA LEU A 152 17.30 8.62 13.39
C LEU A 152 15.96 8.26 12.73
#